data_AF-A0A933VF04-F1
#
_entry.id   AF-A0A933VF04-F1
#
_cell.length_a   1.000
_cell.length_b   1.000
_cell.length_c   1.000
_cell.angle_alpha   90.00
_cell.angle_beta   90.00
_cell.angle_gamma   90.00
#
_symmetry.space_group_name_H-M   'P 1'
#
loop_
_entity.id
_entity.type
_entity.pdbx_description
1 polymer ?
#
loop_
_entity_poly.entity_id
_entity_poly.type
_entity_poly.pdbx_seq_one_letter_code
_entity_poly.pdbx_strand_id
1 'polypeptide(L)' 'MRALQRLWNFVRRMSGDDAYERYLEHWRVHHAADGGQPLSRQAFFKAEQERKWNGVRRCC' A
#
# COMPACT_ATOMS: atom_id res chain seq x y z
N MET A 1 -15.64 -15.42 -19.18
CA MET A 1 -15.00 -14.10 -18.95
C MET A 1 -14.89 -13.66 -17.48
N ARG A 2 -15.80 -14.06 -16.56
CA ARG A 2 -15.74 -13.66 -15.13
C ARG A 2 -14.62 -14.31 -14.30
N ALA A 3 -14.12 -15.49 -14.70
CA ALA A 3 -13.04 -16.17 -13.99
C ALA A 3 -11.69 -15.48 -14.20
N LEU A 4 -11.41 -15.02 -15.43
CA LEU A 4 -10.21 -14.25 -15.77
C LEU A 4 -10.13 -12.95 -14.96
N GLN A 5 -11.25 -12.22 -14.84
CA GLN A 5 -11.31 -10.98 -14.06
C GLN A 5 -11.01 -11.21 -12.57
N ARG A 6 -11.55 -12.30 -12.00
CA ARG A 6 -11.28 -12.66 -10.60
C ARG A 6 -9.81 -13.04 -10.38
N LEU A 7 -9.25 -13.83 -11.29
CA LEU A 7 -7.84 -14.20 -11.24
C LEU A 7 -6.93 -12.97 -11.38
N TRP A 8 -7.27 -12.05 -12.30
CA TRP A 8 -6.55 -10.80 -12.49
C TRP A 8 -6.58 -9.90 -11.24
N ASN A 9 -7.74 -9.73 -10.62
CA ASN A 9 -7.87 -8.97 -9.38
C ASN A 9 -7.08 -9.63 -8.23
N PHE A 10 -7.05 -10.96 -8.18
CA PHE A 10 -6.28 -11.71 -7.19
C PHE A 10 -4.77 -11.51 -7.39
N VAL A 11 -4.28 -11.58 -8.63
CA VAL A 11 -2.89 -11.29 -8.96
C VAL A 11 -2.53 -9.84 -8.64
N ARG A 12 -3.39 -8.85 -8.95
CA ARG A 12 -3.17 -7.43 -8.58
C ARG A 12 -3.06 -7.23 -7.07
N ARG A 13 -3.88 -7.93 -6.30
CA ARG A 13 -3.88 -7.86 -4.83
C ARG A 13 -2.64 -8.51 -4.23
N MET A 14 -2.19 -9.64 -4.79
CA MET A 14 -0.96 -10.31 -4.35
C MET A 14 0.32 -9.59 -4.81
N SER A 15 0.31 -8.96 -5.98
CA SER A 15 1.47 -8.19 -6.48
C SER A 15 1.64 -6.86 -5.74
N GLY A 16 0.60 -6.41 -5.02
CA GLY A 16 0.59 -5.12 -4.34
C GLY A 16 0.38 -3.94 -5.29
N ASP A 17 -0.11 -4.18 -6.51
CA ASP A 17 -0.46 -3.09 -7.44
C ASP A 17 -1.63 -2.23 -6.88
N ASP A 18 -2.46 -2.84 -6.03
CA ASP A 18 -3.55 -2.19 -5.27
C ASP A 18 -3.13 -1.63 -3.89
N ALA A 19 -1.83 -1.71 -3.53
CA ALA A 19 -1.38 -1.37 -2.17
C ALA A 19 -1.68 0.09 -1.81
N TYR A 20 -1.55 1.00 -2.77
CA TYR A 20 -1.88 2.41 -2.56
C TYR A 20 -3.39 2.64 -2.37
N GLU A 21 -4.23 1.90 -3.08
CA GLU A 21 -5.69 2.01 -2.96
C GLU A 21 -6.16 1.52 -1.58
N ARG A 22 -5.60 0.40 -1.11
CA ARG A 22 -5.82 -0.10 0.26
C ARG A 22 -5.31 0.86 1.33
N TYR A 23 -4.16 1.51 1.08
CA TYR A 23 -3.65 2.56 1.96
C TYR A 23 -4.63 3.74 2.07
N LEU A 24 -5.20 4.20 0.95
CA LEU A 24 -6.18 5.29 0.95
C LEU A 24 -7.46 4.90 1.69
N GLU A 25 -7.95 3.68 1.52
CA GLU A 25 -9.11 3.18 2.26
C GLU A 25 -8.84 3.15 3.76
N HIS A 26 -7.70 2.57 4.17
CA HIS A 26 -7.28 2.56 5.57
C HIS A 26 -7.13 3.98 6.14
N TRP A 27 -6.48 4.88 5.39
CA TRP A 27 -6.30 6.28 5.79
C TRP A 27 -7.64 6.99 5.96
N ARG A 28 -8.60 6.77 5.04
CA ARG A 28 -9.94 7.36 5.15
C ARG A 28 -10.70 6.88 6.38
N VAL A 29 -10.57 5.59 6.73
CA VAL A 29 -11.28 5.01 7.87
C VAL A 29 -10.66 5.44 9.20
N HIS A 30 -9.32 5.53 9.28
CA HIS A 30 -8.62 5.70 10.55
C HIS A 30 -8.02 7.09 10.79
N HIS A 31 -7.74 7.86 9.74
CA HIS A 31 -6.96 9.10 9.82
C HIS A 31 -7.65 10.31 9.19
N ALA A 32 -8.76 10.13 8.47
CA ALA A 32 -9.50 11.27 7.92
C ALA A 32 -10.07 12.19 9.01
N ALA A 33 -10.39 11.64 10.19
CA ALA A 33 -10.88 12.42 11.33
C ALA A 33 -9.78 13.31 11.95
N ASP A 34 -8.50 12.98 11.74
CA ASP A 34 -7.36 13.69 12.33
C ASP A 34 -6.97 14.96 11.55
N GLY A 35 -7.69 15.29 10.47
CA GLY A 35 -7.50 16.53 9.70
C GLY A 35 -6.27 16.56 8.79
N GLY A 36 -5.57 15.44 8.63
CA GLY A 36 -4.43 15.32 7.72
C GLY A 36 -4.81 15.15 6.24
N GLN A 37 -3.81 15.01 5.37
CA GLN A 37 -3.99 14.52 4.00
C GLN A 37 -3.24 13.19 3.83
N PRO A 38 -3.75 12.26 3.00
CA PRO A 38 -3.02 11.04 2.70
C PRO A 38 -1.73 11.36 1.93
N LEU A 39 -0.73 10.49 2.06
CA LEU A 39 0.49 10.55 1.26
C LEU A 39 0.15 10.44 -0.23
N SER A 40 0.92 11.13 -1.06
CA SER A 40 0.88 10.91 -2.51
C SER A 40 1.36 9.49 -2.84
N ARG A 41 0.95 8.96 -4.00
CA ARG A 41 1.35 7.62 -4.47
C ARG A 41 2.86 7.41 -4.44
N GLN A 42 3.61 8.40 -4.92
CA GLN A 42 5.08 8.35 -4.91
C GLN A 42 5.65 8.35 -3.50
N ALA A 43 5.13 9.21 -2.60
CA ALA A 43 5.58 9.28 -1.21
C ALA A 43 5.27 7.98 -0.45
N PHE A 44 4.12 7.37 -0.69
CA PHE A 44 3.75 6.06 -0.14
C PHE A 44 4.76 4.99 -0.55
N PHE A 45 5.05 4.84 -1.85
CA PHE A 45 6.01 3.83 -2.31
C PHE A 45 7.44 4.11 -1.84
N LYS A 46 7.84 5.37 -1.71
CA LYS A 46 9.13 5.74 -1.13
C LYS A 46 9.21 5.31 0.33
N ALA A 47 8.21 5.64 1.14
CA ALA A 47 8.15 5.26 2.55
C ALA A 47 8.13 3.73 2.75
N GLU A 48 7.40 3.00 1.90
CA GLU A 48 7.40 1.52 1.93
C GLU A 48 8.77 0.93 1.59
N GLN A 49 9.47 1.49 0.60
CA GLN A 49 10.84 1.09 0.28
C GLN A 49 11.79 1.40 1.44
N GLU A 50 11.72 2.59 2.02
CA GLU A 50 12.53 2.97 3.17
C GLU A 50 12.27 2.04 4.36
N ARG A 51 11.02 1.70 4.67
CA ARG A 51 10.69 0.70 5.72
C ARG A 51 11.31 -0.66 5.43
N LYS A 52 11.20 -1.13 4.18
CA LYS A 52 11.69 -2.44 3.77
C LYS A 52 13.22 -2.53 3.76
N TRP A 53 13.91 -1.44 3.39
CA TRP A 53 15.34 -1.47 3.11
C TRP A 53 16.20 -0.75 4.17
N ASN A 54 15.65 0.25 4.87
CA ASN A 54 16.37 1.03 5.89
C ASN A 54 16.09 0.57 7.33
N GLY A 55 15.35 -0.53 7.53
CA GLY A 55 15.24 -1.16 8.84
C GLY A 55 16.62 -1.60 9.34
N VAL A 56 16.90 -1.40 10.63
CA VAL A 56 18.20 -1.75 11.22
C VAL A 56 18.45 -3.25 11.07
N ARG A 57 19.27 -3.64 10.10
CA ARG A 57 19.80 -4.99 9.96
C ARG A 57 20.96 -5.14 10.94
N ARG A 58 20.66 -5.36 12.21
CA ARG A 58 21.67 -5.86 13.14
C ARG A 58 22.04 -7.27 12.68
N CYS A 59 23.11 -7.34 11.89
CA CYS A 59 23.92 -8.55 11.80
C CYS A 59 24.43 -8.80 13.23
N CYS A 60 23.89 -9.82 13.87
CA CYS A 60 24.61 -10.51 14.92
C CYS A 60 25.66 -11.39 14.25
#